data_AF-A0A366WWB1-F1
#
_entry.id   AF-A0A366WWB1-F1
#
_cell.length_a   1.000
_cell.length_b   1.000
_cell.length_c   1.000
_cell.angle_alpha   90.00
_cell.angle_beta   90.00
_cell.angle_gamma   90.00
#
_symmetry.space_group_name_H-M   'P 1'
#
loop_
_entity.id
_entity.type
_entity.pdbx_description
1 polymer ?
#
loop_
_entity_poly.entity_id
_entity_poly.type
_entity_poly.pdbx_seq_one_letter_code
_entity_poly.pdbx_strand_id
1 'polypeptide(L)'
;MIVCHCTNITDHEIRAAIDWMRASDPETIITPGKIYHALGKSADCGGCMPLFLDTMRASDSLEVPMHLRSLRVGATQERRHEGRSQGNRIPQQVAAP
;
A
#
# COMPACT_ATOMS: atom_id res chain seq x y z
N MET A 1 11.52 6.62 -14.53
CA MET A 1 10.18 7.13 -14.88
C MET A 1 9.44 7.57 -13.62
N ILE A 2 8.74 8.71 -13.67
CA ILE A 2 7.85 9.13 -12.57
C ILE A 2 6.61 8.24 -12.57
N VAL A 3 6.30 7.64 -11.42
CA VAL A 3 5.13 6.79 -11.20
C VAL A 3 4.02 7.55 -10.47
N CYS A 4 4.35 8.35 -9.46
CA CYS A 4 3.39 9.20 -8.75
C CYS A 4 3.75 10.68 -8.92
N HIS A 5 2.87 11.43 -9.59
CA HIS A 5 3.06 12.87 -9.79
C HIS A 5 2.90 13.67 -8.48
N CYS A 6 1.87 13.42 -7.67
CA CYS A 6 1.58 14.21 -6.47
C CYS A 6 2.74 14.24 -5.45
N THR A 7 3.46 13.12 -5.32
CA THR A 7 4.52 12.95 -4.32
C THR A 7 5.90 12.80 -4.95
N ASN A 8 5.98 12.96 -6.28
CA ASN A 8 7.18 12.81 -7.10
C ASN A 8 7.94 11.50 -6.80
N ILE A 9 7.25 10.37 -6.87
CA ILE A 9 7.84 9.03 -6.69
C ILE A 9 8.17 8.45 -8.06
N THR A 10 9.40 7.96 -8.19
CA THR A 10 9.92 7.29 -9.38
C THR A 10 9.88 5.77 -9.23
N ASP A 11 9.97 5.09 -10.37
CA ASP A 11 10.09 3.64 -10.43
C ASP A 11 11.37 3.13 -9.74
N HIS A 12 12.47 3.88 -9.83
CA HIS A 12 13.72 3.56 -9.12
C HIS A 12 13.53 3.60 -7.60
N GLU A 13 12.89 4.62 -7.07
CA GLU A 13 12.60 4.72 -5.62
C GLU A 13 11.71 3.56 -5.14
N ILE A 14 10.72 3.14 -5.94
CA ILE A 14 9.88 1.99 -5.62
C ILE A 14 10.72 0.71 -5.53
N ARG A 15 11.57 0.43 -6.53
CA ARG A 15 12.43 -0.77 -6.53
C ARG A 15 13.45 -0.76 -5.40
N ALA A 16 14.12 0.37 -5.18
CA ALA A 16 15.07 0.53 -4.09
C ALA A 16 14.42 0.33 -2.71
N ALA A 17 13.19 0.83 -2.53
CA ALA A 17 12.43 0.61 -1.29
C ALA A 17 12.06 -0.86 -1.09
N ILE A 18 11.66 -1.57 -2.16
CA ILE A 18 11.40 -3.02 -2.12
C ILE A 18 12.66 -3.77 -1.72
N ASP A 19 13.78 -3.52 -2.40
CA ASP A 19 15.05 -4.21 -2.14
C ASP A 19 15.53 -3.98 -0.71
N TRP A 20 15.46 -2.73 -0.22
CA TRP A 20 15.80 -2.40 1.16
C TRP A 20 14.89 -3.09 2.18
N MET A 21 13.57 -3.10 1.95
CA MET A 21 12.63 -3.81 2.82
C MET A 21 12.94 -5.30 2.85
N ARG A 22 13.25 -5.90 1.70
CA ARG A 22 13.57 -7.32 1.58
C ARG A 22 14.87 -7.69 2.28
N ALA A 23 15.88 -6.85 2.14
CA ALA A 23 17.17 -7.03 2.80
C ALA A 23 17.07 -6.83 4.33
N SER A 24 16.21 -5.93 4.78
CA SER A 24 16.01 -5.64 6.21
C SER A 24 15.16 -6.69 6.91
N ASP A 25 14.12 -7.20 6.24
CA ASP A 25 13.21 -8.21 6.78
C ASP A 25 12.73 -9.17 5.67
N PRO A 26 13.31 -10.38 5.63
CA PRO A 26 12.93 -11.41 4.68
C PRO A 26 11.47 -11.92 4.77
N GLU A 27 10.74 -11.60 5.82
CA GLU A 27 9.36 -12.06 6.00
C GLU A 27 8.35 -10.91 5.84
N THR A 28 8.83 -9.72 5.52
CA THR A 28 7.96 -8.56 5.43
C THR A 28 7.02 -8.64 4.22
N ILE A 29 5.71 -8.51 4.46
CA ILE A 29 4.75 -8.29 3.38
C ILE A 29 4.89 -6.86 2.90
N ILE A 30 5.40 -6.67 1.67
CA ILE A 30 5.58 -5.36 1.06
C ILE A 30 4.27 -4.91 0.42
N THR A 31 3.81 -3.74 0.82
CA THR A 31 2.57 -3.12 0.30
C THR A 31 2.86 -1.70 -0.19
N PRO A 32 2.03 -1.11 -1.07
CA PRO A 32 2.19 0.28 -1.47
C PRO A 32 2.29 1.22 -0.28
N GLY A 33 1.45 1.02 0.75
CA GLY A 33 1.48 1.82 1.98
C GLY A 33 2.82 1.76 2.72
N LYS A 34 3.46 0.59 2.79
CA LYS A 34 4.81 0.46 3.36
C LYS A 34 5.86 1.17 2.52
N ILE A 35 5.75 1.13 1.19
CA ILE A 35 6.67 1.87 0.30
C ILE A 35 6.52 3.37 0.51
N TYR A 36 5.29 3.89 0.54
CA TYR A 36 5.03 5.29 0.88
C TYR A 36 5.69 5.68 2.21
N HIS A 37 5.45 4.88 3.26
CA HIS A 37 6.03 5.12 4.59
C HIS A 37 7.57 5.07 4.58
N ALA A 38 8.18 4.08 3.91
CA ALA A 38 9.63 3.95 3.79
C ALA A 38 10.27 5.14 3.07
N LEU A 39 9.57 5.73 2.10
CA LEU A 39 9.98 6.94 1.39
C LEU A 39 9.66 8.24 2.16
N GLY A 40 9.06 8.16 3.35
CA GLY A 40 8.63 9.33 4.13
C GLY A 40 7.50 10.13 3.47
N LYS A 41 6.66 9.47 2.66
CA LYS A 41 5.59 10.08 1.87
C LYS A 41 4.23 9.48 2.25
N SER A 42 3.16 10.20 1.96
CA SER A 42 1.78 9.71 2.06
C SER A 42 1.09 9.78 0.70
N ALA A 43 0.18 8.86 0.42
CA ALA A 43 -0.61 8.94 -0.80
C ALA A 43 -1.57 10.14 -0.73
N ASP A 44 -1.62 10.93 -1.81
CA ASP A 44 -2.46 12.12 -1.92
C ASP A 44 -3.77 11.83 -2.67
N CYS A 45 -3.68 11.54 -3.97
CA CYS A 45 -4.87 11.28 -4.81
C CYS A 45 -5.11 9.79 -5.15
N GLY A 46 -4.09 8.94 -5.01
CA GLY A 46 -4.16 7.51 -5.37
C GLY A 46 -4.23 7.20 -6.87
N GLY A 47 -4.23 8.19 -7.77
CA GLY A 47 -4.36 7.97 -9.22
C GLY A 47 -3.23 7.14 -9.85
N CYS A 48 -2.05 7.11 -9.22
CA CYS A 48 -0.91 6.31 -9.67
C CYS A 48 -1.02 4.81 -9.34
N MET A 49 -2.00 4.37 -8.55
CA MET A 49 -2.01 3.04 -7.96
C MET A 49 -1.89 1.88 -8.97
N PRO A 50 -2.54 1.90 -10.16
CA PRO A 50 -2.33 0.85 -11.16
C PRO A 50 -0.87 0.74 -11.59
N LEU A 51 -0.26 1.86 -12.01
CA LEU A 51 1.14 1.92 -12.43
C LEU A 51 2.10 1.61 -11.29
N PHE A 52 1.77 2.03 -10.06
CA PHE A 52 2.53 1.74 -8.86
C PHE A 52 2.58 0.24 -8.61
N LEU A 53 1.43 -0.44 -8.65
CA LEU A 53 1.36 -1.89 -8.47
C LEU A 53 2.05 -2.66 -9.60
N ASP A 54 1.95 -2.19 -10.84
CA ASP A 54 2.66 -2.80 -11.97
C ASP A 54 4.18 -2.65 -11.81
N THR A 55 4.64 -1.48 -11.38
CA THR A 55 6.05 -1.24 -11.07
C THR A 55 6.54 -2.17 -9.95
N MET A 56 5.72 -2.37 -8.90
CA MET A 56 6.03 -3.32 -7.84
C MET A 56 6.14 -4.75 -8.38
N ARG A 57 5.14 -5.21 -9.15
CA ARG A 57 5.09 -6.58 -9.70
C ARG A 57 6.25 -6.91 -10.64
N ALA A 58 6.82 -5.89 -11.28
CA ALA A 58 8.00 -6.03 -12.12
C ALA A 58 9.32 -6.17 -11.34
N SER A 59 9.29 -6.12 -9.99
CA SER A 59 10.46 -6.35 -9.15
C SER A 59 10.51 -7.82 -8.71
N ASP A 60 11.63 -8.48 -9.00
CA ASP A 60 11.89 -9.87 -8.60
C ASP A 60 11.91 -10.04 -7.06
N SER A 61 12.25 -8.97 -6.34
CA SER A 61 12.31 -8.93 -4.87
C SER A 61 10.93 -8.90 -4.19
N LEU A 62 9.82 -8.81 -4.94
CA LEU A 62 8.47 -8.76 -4.39
C LEU A 62 7.89 -10.13 -4.00
N GLU A 63 8.59 -11.24 -4.28
CA GLU A 63 8.05 -12.57 -3.99
C GLU A 63 7.65 -12.76 -2.52
N VAL A 64 6.39 -13.13 -2.32
CA VAL A 64 5.84 -13.43 -0.99
C VAL A 64 6.30 -14.83 -0.57
N PRO A 65 6.95 -15.01 0.59
CA PRO A 65 7.30 -16.32 1.13
C PRO A 65 6.12 -17.28 1.19
N MET A 66 6.32 -18.53 0.81
CA MET A 66 5.27 -19.55 0.76
C MET A 66 4.48 -19.67 2.08
N HIS A 67 5.17 -19.64 3.22
CA HIS A 67 4.56 -19.73 4.55
C HIS A 67 3.61 -18.56 4.87
N LEU A 68 3.75 -17.42 4.20
CA LEU A 68 2.91 -16.23 4.42
C LEU A 68 1.74 -16.12 3.43
N ARG A 69 1.68 -16.93 2.36
CA ARG A 69 0.62 -16.83 1.33
C ARG A 69 -0.77 -17.24 1.86
N SER A 70 -0.83 -18.03 2.94
CA SER A 70 -2.08 -18.59 3.49
C SER A 70 -2.52 -17.95 4.82
N LEU A 71 -2.00 -16.78 5.18
CA LEU A 71 -2.32 -16.12 6.47
C LEU A 71 -3.83 -15.88 6.69
N ARG A 72 -4.62 -15.74 5.62
CA ARG A 72 -6.09 -15.57 5.72
C ARG A 72 -6.84 -16.84 6.15
N VAL A 73 -6.29 -18.03 5.91
CA VAL A 73 -6.99 -19.29 6.17
C VAL A 73 -7.16 -19.57 7.68
N GLY A 74 -6.29 -19.00 8.53
CA GLY A 74 -6.39 -19.11 9.99
C GLY A 74 -7.24 -18.05 10.68
N ALA A 75 -7.70 -17.01 9.97
CA ALA A 75 -8.31 -15.81 10.58
C ALA A 75 -9.85 -15.85 10.65
N THR A 76 -10.50 -16.98 10.38
CA THR A 76 -11.97 -17.12 10.46
C THR A 76 -12.52 -17.00 11.89
N GLN A 77 -11.68 -16.83 12.91
CA GLN A 77 -12.13 -16.31 14.21
C GLN A 77 -12.09 -14.78 14.20
N GLU A 78 -12.87 -14.15 13.32
CA GLU A 78 -13.17 -12.73 13.37
C GLU A 78 -13.86 -12.43 14.72
N ARG A 79 -13.08 -11.97 15.71
CA ARG A 79 -13.66 -11.17 16.79
C ARG A 79 -14.17 -9.90 16.11
N ARG A 80 -15.50 -9.82 15.97
CA ARG A 80 -16.25 -8.64 15.50
C ARG A 80 -15.90 -7.44 16.37
N HIS A 81 -14.81 -6.76 16.05
CA HIS A 81 -14.51 -5.42 16.53
C HIS A 81 -14.43 -4.49 15.32
N GLU A 82 -15.54 -4.40 14.57
CA GLU A 82 -15.76 -3.27 13.68
C GLU A 82 -16.08 -2.03 14.51
N GLY A 83 -15.06 -1.47 15.15
CA GLY A 83 -15.04 -0.09 15.59
C GLY A 83 -14.86 0.81 14.37
N ARG A 84 -15.86 0.88 13.47
CA ARG A 84 -15.95 1.99 12.52
C ARG A 84 -16.21 3.23 13.36
N SER A 85 -15.22 4.12 13.47
CA SER A 85 -15.40 5.41 14.12
C SER A 85 -16.59 6.11 13.45
N GLN A 86 -17.66 6.33 14.22
CA GLN A 86 -18.79 7.13 13.76
C GLN A 86 -18.29 8.56 13.59
N GLY A 87 -17.99 8.94 12.35
CA GLY A 87 -17.69 10.33 12.05
C GLY A 87 -18.97 11.14 12.20
N ASN A 88 -18.94 12.21 12.99
CA ASN A 88 -20.01 13.21 13.08
C ASN A 88 -20.13 14.08 11.80
N ARG A 89 -19.66 13.58 10.64
CA ARG A 89 -19.76 14.30 9.36
C ARG A 89 -21.20 14.19 8.87
N ILE A 90 -21.98 15.23 9.14
CA ILE A 90 -23.30 15.42 8.55
C ILE A 90 -23.10 15.55 7.03
N PRO A 91 -23.70 14.67 6.20
CA PRO A 91 -23.67 14.82 4.75
C PRO A 91 -24.57 16.02 4.38
N GLN A 92 -23.97 17.19 4.11
CA GLN A 92 -24.69 18.28 3.46
C GLN A 92 -24.58 18.07 1.95
N GLN A 93 -25.67 17.60 1.33
CA GLN A 93 -25.81 17.65 -0.12
C GLN A 93 -25.99 19.13 -0.50
N VAL A 94 -24.95 19.74 -1.08
CA VAL A 94 -25.11 21.02 -1.76
C VAL A 94 -25.79 20.72 -3.09
N ALA A 95 -27.02 21.22 -3.28
CA ALA A 95 -27.69 21.17 -4.57
C ALA A 95 -26.85 21.99 -5.58
N ALA A 96 -26.48 21.36 -6.69
CA ALA A 96 -25.82 22.04 -7.79
C ALA A 96 -26.79 22.99 -8.51
N PRO A 97 -26.34 24.18 -8.96
CA PRO A 97 -27.16 25.13 -9.73
C PRO A 97 -27.46 24.64 -11.15
#